data_AF-A0A2Z2PJV6-F1
#
_entry.id   AF-A0A2Z2PJV6-F1
#
_cell.length_a   1.000
_cell.length_b   1.000
_cell.length_c   1.000
_cell.angle_alpha   90.00
_cell.angle_beta   90.00
_cell.angle_gamma   90.00
#
_symmetry.space_group_name_H-M   'P 1'
#
loop_
_entity.id
_entity.type
_entity.pdbx_description
1 polymer ?
#
loop_
_entity_poly.entity_id
_entity_poly.type
_entity_poly.pdbx_seq_one_letter_code
_entity_poly.pdbx_strand_id
1 'polypeptide(L)'
;MEYNRPMFRPRYVKFVSDSSLGDFRLRESRDAYVGFINSTLASAQKVLEESILKTKVCAADGRLAHFSEAPCLRGPSFDTLYSVLPGTDLWYVYGSSDEIHRFVECGKFLCTTASRFVACTESPYTDGVTSQTIWKWHNQISPGSRLSLKDVEAFFAFLPNVSFFKTNYSLLEIHGMHQRKFLAPIPGSRFRCEVVAFGEAFPPSPKLVPDAKIVSVERLSKWSYGSCFRC
;
A
#
# COMPACT_ATOMS: atom_id res chain seq x y z
N MET A 1 -11.68 20.48 -15.89
CA MET A 1 -10.22 20.27 -15.76
C MET A 1 -9.99 18.98 -15.00
N GLU A 2 -9.19 18.07 -15.55
CA GLU A 2 -8.82 16.83 -14.86
C GLU A 2 -7.64 17.11 -13.92
N TYR A 3 -7.78 16.78 -12.64
CA TYR A 3 -6.73 17.00 -11.65
C TYR A 3 -5.60 15.98 -11.82
N ASN A 4 -4.47 16.42 -12.35
CA ASN A 4 -3.24 15.63 -12.43
C ASN A 4 -2.50 15.67 -11.09
N ARG A 5 -2.92 14.80 -10.17
CA ARG A 5 -2.29 14.69 -8.85
C ARG A 5 -0.80 14.31 -8.97
N PRO A 6 0.10 15.01 -8.27
CA PRO A 6 1.49 14.57 -8.13
C PRO A 6 1.59 13.13 -7.61
N MET A 7 2.55 12.37 -8.12
CA MET A 7 2.78 10.98 -7.71
C MET A 7 4.01 10.89 -6.83
N PHE A 8 3.86 10.26 -5.66
CA PHE A 8 4.99 9.87 -4.85
C PHE A 8 5.68 8.66 -5.48
N ARG A 9 7.01 8.64 -5.47
CA ARG A 9 7.78 7.47 -5.91
C ARG A 9 8.09 6.60 -4.68
N PRO A 10 7.54 5.38 -4.59
CA PRO A 10 7.82 4.48 -3.47
C PRO A 10 9.32 4.21 -3.34
N ARG A 11 9.81 4.11 -2.11
CA ARG A 11 11.22 3.78 -1.84
C ARG A 11 11.41 2.27 -1.78
N TYR A 12 12.38 1.76 -2.55
CA TYR A 12 12.84 0.39 -2.39
C TYR A 12 13.72 0.29 -1.14
N VAL A 13 13.33 -0.59 -0.22
CA VAL A 13 14.08 -0.89 1.00
C VAL A 13 14.77 -2.23 0.79
N LYS A 14 16.07 -2.18 0.51
CA LYS A 14 16.90 -3.38 0.45
C LYS A 14 16.89 -4.07 1.81
N PHE A 15 16.67 -5.39 1.81
CA PHE A 15 16.72 -6.22 3.00
C PHE A 15 18.03 -6.01 3.78
N VAL A 16 17.90 -5.94 5.09
CA VAL A 16 19.01 -5.88 6.06
C VAL A 16 18.69 -6.79 7.23
N SER A 17 19.69 -7.51 7.73
CA SER A 17 19.52 -8.39 8.90
C SER A 17 19.43 -7.62 10.21
N ASP A 18 19.91 -6.37 10.24
CA ASP A 18 19.78 -5.48 11.39
C ASP A 18 18.37 -4.85 11.41
N SER A 19 17.54 -5.31 12.34
CA SER A 19 16.16 -4.82 12.53
C SER A 19 16.10 -3.31 12.78
N SER A 20 17.03 -2.76 13.57
CA SER A 20 17.04 -1.33 13.89
C SER A 20 17.31 -0.48 12.65
N LEU A 21 18.23 -0.93 11.80
CA LEU A 21 18.51 -0.28 10.52
C LEU A 21 17.33 -0.41 9.54
N GLY A 22 16.67 -1.57 9.51
CA GLY A 22 15.48 -1.80 8.69
C GLY A 22 14.32 -0.86 9.07
N ASP A 23 13.99 -0.80 10.36
CA ASP A 23 12.95 0.09 10.88
C ASP A 23 13.31 1.58 10.70
N PHE A 24 14.59 1.94 10.81
CA PHE A 24 15.04 3.29 10.50
C PHE A 24 14.73 3.67 9.04
N ARG A 25 15.04 2.80 8.06
CA ARG A 25 14.76 3.05 6.64
C ARG A 25 13.26 3.16 6.33
N LEU A 26 12.43 2.37 7.03
CA LEU A 26 10.97 2.48 6.91
C LEU A 26 10.46 3.82 7.46
N ARG A 27 10.97 4.27 8.60
CA ARG A 27 10.66 5.59 9.16
C ARG A 27 11.09 6.72 8.23
N GLU A 28 12.29 6.69 7.68
CA GLU A 28 12.74 7.68 6.68
C GLU A 28 11.83 7.72 5.45
N SER A 29 11.32 6.55 5.02
CA SER A 29 10.40 6.47 3.89
C SER A 29 9.04 7.06 4.22
N ARG A 30 8.52 6.80 5.43
CA ARG A 30 7.31 7.46 5.95
C ARG A 30 7.49 8.97 5.98
N ASP A 31 8.57 9.46 6.56
CA ASP A 31 8.79 10.91 6.73
C ASP A 31 8.95 11.61 5.38
N ALA A 32 9.57 10.97 4.40
CA ALA A 32 9.63 11.47 3.04
C ALA A 32 8.25 11.55 2.37
N TYR A 33 7.39 10.56 2.58
CA TYR A 33 6.02 10.58 2.06
C TYR A 33 5.17 11.65 2.75
N VAL A 34 5.28 11.80 4.07
CA VAL A 34 4.61 12.86 4.83
C VAL A 34 5.10 14.24 4.36
N GLY A 35 6.40 14.41 4.14
CA GLY A 35 6.97 15.62 3.56
C GLY A 35 6.41 15.93 2.17
N PHE A 36 6.31 14.93 1.30
CA PHE A 36 5.70 15.05 -0.03
C PHE A 36 4.22 15.48 0.05
N ILE A 37 3.46 14.86 0.95
CA ILE A 37 2.04 15.17 1.19
C ILE A 37 1.86 16.63 1.60
N ASN A 38 2.62 17.08 2.60
CA ASN A 38 2.45 18.41 3.20
C ASN A 38 3.01 19.55 2.36
N SER A 39 3.90 19.25 1.40
CA SER A 39 4.51 20.24 0.52
C SER A 39 3.95 20.15 -0.89
N THR A 40 4.33 19.12 -1.63
CA THR A 40 4.10 18.99 -3.07
C THR A 40 2.62 18.78 -3.37
N LEU A 41 2.00 17.83 -2.67
CA LEU A 41 0.60 17.50 -2.90
C LEU A 41 -0.32 18.63 -2.43
N ALA A 42 -0.14 19.12 -1.20
CA ALA A 42 -0.91 20.25 -0.68
C ALA A 42 -0.83 21.49 -1.59
N SER A 43 0.36 21.83 -2.10
CA SER A 43 0.52 22.95 -3.04
C SER A 43 -0.24 22.74 -4.34
N ALA A 44 -0.18 21.53 -4.91
CA ALA A 44 -0.91 21.21 -6.14
C ALA A 44 -2.44 21.28 -5.95
N GLN A 45 -2.94 20.87 -4.79
CA GLN A 45 -4.38 20.94 -4.46
C GLN A 45 -4.86 22.39 -4.37
N LYS A 46 -4.07 23.28 -3.74
CA LYS A 46 -4.36 24.73 -3.66
C LYS A 46 -4.42 25.40 -5.03
N VAL A 47 -3.45 25.11 -5.91
CA VAL A 47 -3.44 25.64 -7.28
C VAL A 47 -4.70 25.23 -8.05
N LEU A 48 -5.17 24.00 -7.88
CA LEU A 48 -6.42 23.54 -8.51
C LEU A 48 -7.64 24.29 -7.95
N GLU A 49 -7.74 24.43 -6.62
CA GLU A 49 -8.82 25.19 -5.98
C GLU A 49 -8.89 26.61 -6.52
N GLU A 50 -7.78 27.35 -6.52
CA GLU A 50 -7.72 28.72 -7.04
C GLU A 50 -8.15 28.78 -8.51
N SER A 51 -7.74 27.80 -9.32
CA SER A 51 -8.15 27.71 -10.72
C SER A 51 -9.65 27.46 -10.87
N ILE A 52 -10.26 26.64 -10.01
CA ILE A 52 -11.71 26.37 -10.05
C ILE A 52 -12.49 27.62 -9.62
N LEU A 53 -12.07 28.28 -8.54
CA LEU A 53 -12.70 29.52 -8.06
C LEU A 53 -12.69 30.63 -9.12
N LYS A 54 -11.59 30.78 -9.86
CA LYS A 54 -11.47 31.76 -10.96
C LYS A 54 -12.48 31.51 -12.10
N THR A 55 -12.85 30.26 -12.35
CA THR A 55 -13.80 29.93 -13.43
C THR A 55 -15.27 30.24 -13.09
N LYS A 56 -15.59 30.58 -11.83
CA LYS A 56 -16.97 30.83 -11.34
C LYS A 56 -17.98 29.69 -11.60
N VAL A 57 -17.51 28.48 -11.95
CA VAL A 57 -18.37 27.38 -12.41
C VAL A 57 -19.14 26.69 -11.28
N CYS A 58 -18.76 26.82 -10.01
CA CYS A 58 -19.54 26.25 -8.91
C CYS A 58 -19.47 27.14 -7.67
N ALA A 59 -20.63 27.33 -7.03
CA ALA A 59 -20.70 27.75 -5.64
C ALA A 59 -19.70 26.93 -4.82
N ALA A 60 -18.95 27.59 -3.95
CA ALA A 60 -17.95 26.98 -3.09
C ALA A 60 -18.62 25.92 -2.20
N ASP A 61 -18.67 24.69 -2.70
CA ASP A 61 -19.07 23.51 -1.97
C ASP A 61 -18.00 23.26 -0.90
N GLY A 62 -18.41 22.97 0.34
CA GLY A 62 -17.49 22.66 1.44
C GLY A 62 -16.50 21.53 1.12
N ARG A 63 -16.80 20.71 0.11
CA ARG A 63 -15.86 19.73 -0.46
C ARG A 63 -14.60 20.36 -1.08
N LEU A 64 -14.70 21.51 -1.75
CA LEU A 64 -13.53 22.15 -2.35
C LEU A 64 -12.60 22.72 -1.29
N ALA A 65 -13.16 23.33 -0.24
CA ALA A 65 -12.40 23.80 0.93
C ALA A 65 -11.74 22.64 1.68
N HIS A 66 -12.45 21.53 1.91
CA HIS A 66 -11.83 20.34 2.52
C HIS A 66 -10.71 19.76 1.65
N PHE A 67 -10.87 19.81 0.32
CA PHE A 67 -9.84 19.38 -0.62
C PHE A 67 -8.60 20.30 -0.59
N SER A 68 -8.69 21.57 -0.24
CA SER A 68 -7.50 22.43 -0.16
C SER A 68 -6.81 22.38 1.21
N GLU A 69 -7.56 22.07 2.26
CA GLU A 69 -7.05 21.95 3.64
C GLU A 69 -6.44 20.57 3.92
N ALA A 70 -7.03 19.50 3.38
CA ALA A 70 -6.61 18.13 3.65
C ALA A 70 -5.94 17.48 2.42
N PRO A 71 -4.76 16.86 2.58
CA PRO A 71 -4.13 16.14 1.48
C PRO A 71 -4.98 14.94 1.03
N CYS A 72 -5.40 14.94 -0.23
CA CYS A 72 -6.37 13.98 -0.76
C CYS A 72 -5.77 13.10 -1.86
N LEU A 73 -6.20 11.84 -1.92
CA LEU A 73 -5.79 10.90 -2.98
C LEU A 73 -6.52 11.13 -4.32
N ARG A 74 -7.62 11.89 -4.31
CA ARG A 74 -8.47 12.18 -5.48
C ARG A 74 -8.86 13.65 -5.52
N GLY A 75 -9.09 14.16 -6.73
CA GLY A 75 -9.64 15.49 -6.95
C GLY A 75 -11.10 15.61 -6.48
N PRO A 76 -11.64 16.84 -6.43
CA PRO A 76 -12.96 17.14 -5.86
C PRO A 76 -14.15 16.66 -6.70
N SER A 77 -13.92 16.12 -7.91
CA SER A 77 -14.97 15.61 -8.80
C SER A 77 -15.54 14.24 -8.41
N PHE A 78 -15.06 13.62 -7.33
CA PHE A 78 -15.55 12.32 -6.85
C PHE A 78 -16.39 12.50 -5.58
N ASP A 79 -17.46 11.70 -5.44
CA ASP A 79 -18.41 11.75 -4.31
C ASP A 79 -17.76 11.63 -2.93
N THR A 80 -16.51 11.17 -2.83
CA THR A 80 -15.79 11.05 -1.56
C THR A 80 -14.34 11.49 -1.69
N LEU A 81 -13.94 12.42 -0.83
CA LEU A 81 -12.54 12.81 -0.64
C LEU A 81 -11.85 11.78 0.26
N TYR A 82 -10.76 11.19 -0.24
CA TYR A 82 -9.94 10.26 0.51
C TYR A 82 -8.74 10.98 1.09
N SER A 83 -8.94 11.63 2.22
CA SER A 83 -7.88 12.33 2.95
C SER A 83 -6.89 11.33 3.54
N VAL A 84 -5.60 11.57 3.33
CA VAL A 84 -4.52 10.80 3.94
C VAL A 84 -4.44 11.18 5.43
N LEU A 85 -4.11 10.23 6.29
CA LEU A 85 -3.96 10.44 7.73
C LEU A 85 -2.46 10.45 8.09
N PRO A 86 -1.75 11.58 7.98
CA PRO A 86 -0.29 11.64 8.15
C PRO A 86 0.18 11.29 9.58
N GLY A 87 -0.70 11.42 10.57
CA GLY A 87 -0.41 11.04 11.96
C GLY A 87 -0.46 9.53 12.25
N THR A 88 -0.69 8.69 11.23
CA THR A 88 -0.75 7.23 11.41
C THR A 88 0.60 6.55 11.19
N ASP A 89 0.74 5.36 11.75
CA ASP A 89 1.88 4.49 11.51
C ASP A 89 1.75 3.78 10.15
N LEU A 90 2.88 3.26 9.66
CA LEU A 90 2.89 2.42 8.46
C LEU A 90 2.13 1.12 8.72
N TRP A 91 1.36 0.72 7.72
CA TRP A 91 0.76 -0.60 7.62
C TRP A 91 1.42 -1.36 6.49
N TYR A 92 1.44 -2.68 6.61
CA TYR A 92 2.20 -3.57 5.75
C TYR A 92 1.29 -4.57 5.06
N VAL A 93 1.60 -4.90 3.83
CA VAL A 93 0.99 -6.00 3.10
C VAL A 93 2.10 -6.90 2.60
N TYR A 94 1.99 -8.18 2.91
CA TYR A 94 2.93 -9.21 2.48
C TYR A 94 2.40 -9.95 1.27
N GLY A 95 3.31 -10.27 0.34
CA GLY A 95 3.03 -10.89 -0.94
C GLY A 95 4.25 -11.61 -1.51
N SER A 96 4.08 -12.23 -2.68
CA SER A 96 5.23 -12.67 -3.46
C SER A 96 5.96 -11.47 -4.07
N SER A 97 7.24 -11.63 -4.40
CA SER A 97 8.04 -10.55 -5.00
C SER A 97 7.34 -9.95 -6.23
N ASP A 98 6.86 -10.80 -7.14
CA ASP A 98 6.17 -10.36 -8.36
C ASP A 98 4.86 -9.61 -8.08
N GLU A 99 4.09 -10.08 -7.08
CA GLU A 99 2.83 -9.45 -6.70
C GLU A 99 3.07 -8.04 -6.15
N ILE A 100 4.06 -7.90 -5.26
CA ILE A 100 4.44 -6.61 -4.67
C ILE A 100 4.96 -5.64 -5.74
N HIS A 101 5.83 -6.09 -6.65
CA HIS A 101 6.34 -5.22 -7.72
C HIS A 101 5.21 -4.73 -8.63
N ARG A 102 4.29 -5.60 -9.04
CA ARG A 102 3.12 -5.20 -9.84
C ARG A 102 2.27 -4.15 -9.11
N PHE A 103 2.09 -4.30 -7.80
CA PHE A 103 1.35 -3.31 -7.01
C PHE A 103 2.05 -1.95 -6.97
N VAL A 104 3.37 -1.94 -6.80
CA VAL A 104 4.19 -0.72 -6.78
C VAL A 104 4.14 0.00 -8.12
N GLU A 105 4.32 -0.73 -9.22
CA GLU A 105 4.32 -0.19 -10.58
C GLU A 105 2.98 0.42 -10.99
N CYS A 106 1.86 -0.18 -10.55
CA CYS A 106 0.53 0.34 -10.85
C CYS A 106 0.24 1.68 -10.15
N GLY A 107 0.97 2.01 -9.06
CA GLY A 107 0.89 3.28 -8.34
C GLY A 107 -0.49 3.60 -7.71
N LYS A 108 -1.48 2.74 -7.86
CA LYS A 108 -2.85 2.90 -7.36
C LYS A 108 -3.40 1.53 -6.98
N PHE A 109 -3.75 1.38 -5.70
CA PHE A 109 -4.57 0.25 -5.25
C PHE A 109 -6.04 0.48 -5.65
N LEU A 110 -6.60 -0.44 -6.43
CA LEU A 110 -8.04 -0.66 -6.54
C LEU A 110 -8.25 -2.16 -6.35
N CYS A 111 -8.37 -2.59 -5.10
CA CYS A 111 -8.48 -4.00 -4.79
C CYS A 111 -9.93 -4.49 -5.01
N THR A 112 -10.28 -4.87 -6.23
CA THR A 112 -11.54 -5.58 -6.52
C THR A 112 -11.41 -7.10 -6.24
N THR A 113 -10.20 -7.61 -6.01
CA THR A 113 -9.85 -8.96 -5.54
C THR A 113 -9.39 -8.95 -4.09
N ALA A 114 -10.30 -8.56 -3.19
CA ALA A 114 -10.06 -8.43 -1.75
C ALA A 114 -9.55 -9.71 -1.04
N SER A 115 -9.78 -10.89 -1.64
CA SER A 115 -9.50 -12.19 -1.01
C SER A 115 -8.03 -12.44 -0.66
N ARG A 116 -7.08 -11.82 -1.37
CA ARG A 116 -5.63 -11.98 -1.12
C ARG A 116 -5.01 -10.80 -0.37
N PHE A 117 -5.75 -9.72 -0.18
CA PHE A 117 -5.25 -8.54 0.50
C PHE A 117 -5.45 -8.69 2.01
N VAL A 118 -4.36 -8.69 2.75
CA VAL A 118 -4.37 -8.55 4.20
C VAL A 118 -3.34 -7.49 4.55
N ALA A 119 -3.79 -6.43 5.21
CA ALA A 119 -2.91 -5.40 5.75
C ALA A 119 -2.72 -5.63 7.25
N CYS A 120 -1.53 -5.36 7.76
CA CYS A 120 -1.24 -5.51 9.18
C CYS A 120 -0.32 -4.42 9.72
N THR A 121 -0.26 -4.34 11.05
CA THR A 121 0.62 -3.40 11.78
C THR A 121 2.05 -3.91 11.93
N GLU A 122 2.34 -5.14 11.52
CA GLU A 122 3.62 -5.81 11.79
C GLU A 122 4.68 -5.46 10.73
N SER A 123 5.74 -4.76 11.14
CA SER A 123 6.92 -4.50 10.31
C SER A 123 7.68 -5.81 10.07
N PRO A 124 8.30 -5.99 8.89
CA PRO A 124 9.18 -7.12 8.64
C PRO A 124 10.40 -7.16 9.58
N TYR A 125 10.72 -6.02 10.21
CA TYR A 125 11.84 -5.88 11.15
C TYR A 125 11.41 -5.91 12.63
N THR A 126 10.12 -6.09 12.93
CA THR A 126 9.66 -6.24 14.31
C THR A 126 10.20 -7.54 14.91
N ASP A 127 10.70 -7.46 16.15
CA ASP A 127 11.24 -8.62 16.87
C ASP A 127 10.24 -9.78 16.92
N GLY A 128 10.72 -10.96 16.51
CA GLY A 128 9.93 -12.20 16.47
C GLY A 128 8.99 -12.32 15.26
N VAL A 129 8.97 -11.34 14.34
CA VAL A 129 8.25 -11.46 13.08
C VAL A 129 9.09 -12.26 12.09
N THR A 130 8.50 -13.30 11.50
CA THR A 130 9.13 -14.21 10.55
C THR A 130 8.17 -14.50 9.40
N SER A 131 8.70 -15.06 8.31
CA SER A 131 7.86 -15.56 7.21
C SER A 131 6.79 -16.54 7.68
N GLN A 132 7.11 -17.44 8.63
CA GLN A 132 6.15 -18.40 9.17
C GLN A 132 5.05 -17.73 9.99
N THR A 133 5.37 -16.74 10.83
CA THR A 133 4.37 -16.06 11.65
C THR A 133 3.42 -15.23 10.79
N ILE A 134 3.94 -14.46 9.84
CA ILE A 134 3.13 -13.70 8.88
C ILE A 134 2.25 -14.63 8.05
N TRP A 135 2.82 -15.69 7.47
CA TRP A 135 2.07 -16.67 6.68
C TRP A 135 0.93 -17.31 7.50
N LYS A 136 1.20 -17.66 8.77
CA LYS A 136 0.19 -18.23 9.68
C LYS A 136 -0.95 -17.24 9.94
N TRP A 137 -0.64 -16.00 10.30
CA TRP A 137 -1.67 -15.00 10.64
C TRP A 137 -2.48 -14.53 9.43
N HIS A 138 -1.83 -14.41 8.25
CA HIS A 138 -2.54 -14.18 6.98
C HIS A 138 -3.58 -15.27 6.71
N ASN A 139 -3.19 -16.54 6.84
CA ASN A 139 -4.13 -17.65 6.61
C ASN A 139 -5.14 -17.85 7.74
N GLN A 140 -4.89 -17.31 8.93
CA GLN A 140 -5.87 -17.33 10.01
C GLN A 140 -7.04 -16.36 9.73
N ILE A 141 -6.77 -15.18 9.18
CA ILE A 141 -7.81 -14.20 8.84
C ILE A 141 -8.39 -14.39 7.43
N SER A 142 -7.58 -14.85 6.48
CA SER A 142 -7.99 -15.14 5.11
C SER A 142 -7.47 -16.52 4.70
N PRO A 143 -8.17 -17.61 5.07
CA PRO A 143 -7.74 -18.97 4.78
C PRO A 143 -7.51 -19.22 3.28
N GLY A 144 -6.35 -19.80 2.95
CA GLY A 144 -5.98 -20.13 1.57
C GLY A 144 -5.50 -18.94 0.74
N SER A 145 -5.37 -17.74 1.33
CA SER A 145 -4.86 -16.55 0.62
C SER A 145 -3.36 -16.65 0.30
N ARG A 146 -2.60 -17.42 1.09
CA ARG A 146 -1.14 -17.61 0.97
C ARG A 146 -0.80 -19.10 1.03
N LEU A 147 -0.40 -19.69 -0.10
CA LEU A 147 -0.21 -21.14 -0.20
C LEU A 147 1.18 -21.60 0.26
N SER A 148 2.15 -20.69 0.28
CA SER A 148 3.54 -20.97 0.62
C SER A 148 4.21 -19.79 1.31
N LEU A 149 5.40 -20.02 1.89
CA LEU A 149 6.22 -18.95 2.47
C LEU A 149 6.70 -17.94 1.41
N LYS A 150 6.80 -18.34 0.14
CA LYS A 150 7.11 -17.43 -0.97
C LYS A 150 6.00 -16.41 -1.21
N ASP A 151 4.78 -16.68 -0.77
CA ASP A 151 3.66 -15.74 -0.92
C ASP A 151 3.73 -14.59 0.12
N VAL A 152 4.72 -14.57 1.01
CA VAL A 152 4.94 -13.52 2.02
C VAL A 152 6.41 -13.05 2.09
N GLU A 153 7.19 -13.33 1.04
CA GLU A 153 8.64 -13.05 1.01
C GLU A 153 8.96 -11.56 0.77
N ALA A 154 7.99 -10.81 0.24
CA ALA A 154 8.11 -9.39 -0.03
C ALA A 154 6.98 -8.63 0.65
N PHE A 155 7.19 -7.33 0.83
CA PHE A 155 6.21 -6.44 1.43
C PHE A 155 6.12 -5.12 0.68
N PHE A 156 4.98 -4.46 0.83
CA PHE A 156 4.93 -3.01 0.71
C PHE A 156 4.32 -2.39 1.97
N ALA A 157 4.75 -1.17 2.26
CA ALA A 157 4.27 -0.34 3.35
C ALA A 157 3.45 0.83 2.79
N PHE A 158 2.37 1.20 3.46
CA PHE A 158 1.52 2.32 3.09
C PHE A 158 1.02 3.06 4.35
N LEU A 159 0.60 4.32 4.19
CA LEU A 159 -0.16 5.00 5.23
C LEU A 159 -1.66 4.75 5.01
N PRO A 160 -2.39 4.24 6.03
CA PRO A 160 -3.82 4.11 5.93
C PRO A 160 -4.48 5.50 5.79
N ASN A 161 -5.65 5.51 5.18
CA ASN A 161 -6.43 6.72 4.96
C ASN A 161 -7.90 6.45 5.30
N VAL A 162 -8.72 7.50 5.25
CA VAL A 162 -10.14 7.40 5.61
C VAL A 162 -10.88 6.34 4.77
N SER A 163 -10.53 6.15 3.50
CA SER A 163 -11.15 5.11 2.66
C SER A 163 -10.86 3.70 3.17
N PHE A 164 -9.64 3.47 3.66
CA PHE A 164 -9.22 2.18 4.17
C PHE A 164 -10.02 1.81 5.42
N PHE A 165 -10.16 2.73 6.37
CA PHE A 165 -10.92 2.47 7.61
C PHE A 165 -12.45 2.43 7.41
N LYS A 166 -12.99 3.06 6.37
CA LYS A 166 -14.41 2.94 6.00
C LYS A 166 -14.74 1.66 5.22
N THR A 167 -13.73 0.88 4.86
CA THR A 167 -13.93 -0.37 4.13
C THR A 167 -14.47 -1.44 5.08
N ASN A 168 -15.38 -2.29 4.59
CA ASN A 168 -15.81 -3.46 5.35
C ASN A 168 -14.69 -4.50 5.37
N TYR A 169 -14.28 -4.92 6.55
CA TYR A 169 -13.18 -5.86 6.74
C TYR A 169 -13.49 -6.88 7.83
N SER A 170 -12.82 -8.01 7.75
CA SER A 170 -12.53 -8.86 8.90
C SER A 170 -11.31 -8.31 9.64
N LEU A 171 -11.33 -8.39 10.98
CA LEU A 171 -10.24 -7.98 11.85
C LEU A 171 -9.80 -9.18 12.69
N LEU A 172 -8.50 -9.45 12.68
CA LEU A 172 -7.86 -10.35 13.63
C LEU A 172 -6.94 -9.51 14.52
N GLU A 173 -7.18 -9.56 15.82
CA GLU A 173 -6.31 -8.96 16.83
C GLU A 173 -5.56 -10.04 17.58
N ILE A 174 -4.26 -9.86 17.71
CA ILE A 174 -3.39 -10.77 18.46
C ILE A 174 -2.81 -9.99 19.62
N HIS A 175 -3.17 -10.41 20.82
CA HIS A 175 -2.75 -9.78 22.06
C HIS A 175 -1.51 -10.51 22.58
N GLY A 176 -0.41 -9.77 22.73
CA GLY A 176 0.83 -10.23 23.36
C GLY A 176 1.52 -9.04 24.05
N MET A 177 2.84 -8.95 23.94
CA MET A 177 3.62 -7.77 24.40
C MET A 177 3.12 -6.45 23.79
N HIS A 178 2.61 -6.50 22.56
CA HIS A 178 1.89 -5.41 21.90
C HIS A 178 0.69 -5.97 21.14
N GLN A 179 -0.30 -5.12 20.86
CA GLN A 179 -1.48 -5.47 20.06
C GLN A 179 -1.09 -5.48 18.58
N ARG A 180 -1.29 -6.62 17.91
CA ARG A 180 -1.08 -6.78 16.47
C ARG A 180 -2.44 -6.80 15.79
N LYS A 181 -2.58 -6.07 14.69
CA LYS A 181 -3.83 -6.03 13.92
C LYS A 181 -3.61 -6.52 12.51
N PHE A 182 -4.49 -7.39 12.06
CA PHE A 182 -4.58 -7.86 10.68
C PHE A 182 -5.97 -7.52 10.16
N LEU A 183 -6.05 -6.90 8.99
CA LEU A 183 -7.27 -6.46 8.33
C LEU A 183 -7.36 -7.13 6.96
N ALA A 184 -8.42 -7.91 6.76
CA ALA A 184 -8.74 -8.53 5.49
C ALA A 184 -10.04 -7.90 4.95
N PRO A 185 -9.98 -7.08 3.88
CA PRO A 185 -11.19 -6.51 3.28
C PRO A 185 -12.13 -7.61 2.78
N ILE A 186 -13.44 -7.41 2.95
CA ILE A 186 -14.46 -8.36 2.48
C ILE A 186 -14.51 -8.29 0.93
N PRO A 187 -14.74 -9.41 0.20
CA PRO A 187 -14.98 -9.39 -1.24
C PRO A 187 -15.93 -8.28 -1.70
N GLY A 188 -15.54 -7.54 -2.74
CA GLY A 188 -16.28 -6.39 -3.25
C GLY A 188 -15.94 -5.04 -2.60
N SER A 189 -15.18 -5.05 -1.51
CA SER A 189 -14.61 -3.84 -0.90
C SER A 189 -13.75 -3.05 -1.87
N ARG A 190 -13.75 -1.73 -1.75
CA ARG A 190 -12.93 -0.84 -2.58
C ARG A 190 -12.29 0.22 -1.69
N PHE A 191 -10.96 0.27 -1.70
CA PHE A 191 -10.18 1.35 -1.12
C PHE A 191 -9.00 1.65 -2.03
N ARG A 192 -8.40 2.80 -1.79
CA ARG A 192 -7.17 3.23 -2.45
C ARG A 192 -6.12 3.52 -1.39
N CYS A 193 -4.91 3.08 -1.61
CA CYS A 193 -3.73 3.49 -0.85
C CYS A 193 -2.58 3.79 -1.81
N GLU A 194 -1.59 4.51 -1.30
CA GLU A 194 -0.32 4.75 -2.00
C GLU A 194 0.80 4.05 -1.26
N VAL A 195 1.65 3.39 -2.03
CA VAL A 195 2.80 2.69 -1.47
C VAL A 195 3.85 3.74 -1.09
N VAL A 196 4.35 3.62 0.14
CA VAL A 196 5.41 4.46 0.69
C VAL A 196 6.76 3.80 0.48
N ALA A 197 6.84 2.51 0.80
CA ALA A 197 8.05 1.72 0.68
C ALA A 197 7.70 0.29 0.28
N PHE A 198 8.67 -0.42 -0.29
CA PHE A 198 8.53 -1.84 -0.61
C PHE A 198 9.88 -2.52 -0.62
N GLY A 199 9.91 -3.83 -0.46
CA GLY A 199 11.15 -4.60 -0.45
C GLY A 199 10.96 -6.07 -0.12
N GLU A 200 12.07 -6.75 0.04
CA GLU A 200 12.11 -8.10 0.59
C GLU A 200 11.87 -8.02 2.11
N ALA A 201 10.98 -8.87 2.61
CA ALA A 201 10.56 -8.86 4.01
C ALA A 201 11.49 -9.67 4.91
N PHE A 202 11.92 -10.83 4.41
CA PHE A 202 12.64 -11.83 5.18
C PHE A 202 13.86 -12.29 4.38
N PRO A 203 14.89 -12.83 5.04
CA PRO A 203 15.99 -13.45 4.31
C PRO A 203 15.43 -14.50 3.35
N PRO A 204 16.00 -14.62 2.14
CA PRO A 204 15.53 -15.58 1.16
C PRO A 204 15.53 -16.97 1.79
N SER A 205 14.41 -17.68 1.66
CA SER A 205 14.33 -19.08 2.08
C SER A 205 15.50 -19.83 1.44
N PRO A 206 16.23 -20.69 2.19
CA PRO A 206 17.28 -21.50 1.60
C PRO A 206 16.72 -22.17 0.35
N LYS A 207 17.37 -21.96 -0.80
CA LYS A 207 16.97 -22.63 -2.04
C LYS A 207 17.09 -24.13 -1.77
N LEU A 208 15.97 -24.80 -1.55
CA LEU A 208 15.88 -26.24 -1.77
C LEU A 208 16.20 -26.41 -3.25
N VAL A 209 17.45 -26.76 -3.56
CA VAL A 209 17.87 -27.10 -4.92
C VAL A 209 17.08 -28.34 -5.30
N PRO A 210 16.09 -28.26 -6.21
CA PRO A 210 15.48 -29.47 -6.73
C PRO A 210 16.37 -29.94 -7.89
N ASP A 211 16.72 -31.22 -7.93
CA ASP A 211 17.51 -31.84 -9.02
C ASP A 211 16.78 -31.89 -10.40
N ALA A 212 15.80 -31.01 -10.64
CA ALA A 212 15.07 -30.94 -11.88
C ALA A 212 15.17 -29.54 -12.51
N LYS A 213 15.88 -29.47 -13.65
CA LYS A 213 15.91 -28.28 -14.52
C LYS A 213 14.54 -28.10 -15.16
N ILE A 214 13.82 -27.05 -14.77
CA ILE A 214 12.73 -26.50 -15.58
C ILE A 214 13.37 -25.60 -16.64
N VAL A 215 13.22 -25.95 -17.91
CA VAL A 215 13.60 -25.09 -19.04
C VAL A 215 12.46 -24.10 -19.27
N SER A 216 12.63 -22.84 -18.88
CA SER A 216 11.69 -21.77 -19.20
C SER A 216 12.03 -21.15 -20.56
N VAL A 217 11.09 -21.20 -21.49
CA VAL A 217 11.14 -20.47 -22.75
C VAL A 217 10.68 -19.04 -22.50
N GLU A 218 11.56 -18.05 -22.68
CA GLU A 218 11.18 -16.64 -22.62
C GLU A 218 10.31 -16.27 -23.83
N ARG A 219 9.08 -15.85 -23.56
CA ARG A 219 8.34 -14.96 -24.47
C ARG A 219 8.48 -13.54 -23.94
N LEU A 220 9.35 -12.76 -24.58
CA LEU A 220 9.37 -11.30 -24.50
C LEU A 220 7.98 -10.79 -24.87
N SER A 221 7.25 -10.31 -23.86
CA SER A 221 5.94 -9.74 -24.07
C SER A 221 6.05 -8.23 -23.93
N LYS A 222 5.88 -7.55 -25.07
CA LYS A 222 5.66 -6.10 -25.16
C LYS A 222 4.25 -5.84 -24.62
N TRP A 223 4.11 -5.45 -23.34
CA TRP A 223 2.81 -5.10 -22.78
C TRP A 223 2.57 -3.60 -22.87
N SER A 224 1.45 -3.25 -23.50
CA SER A 224 0.86 -1.91 -23.53
C SER A 224 0.41 -1.47 -22.13
N TYR A 225 0.53 -0.17 -21.86
CA TYR A 225 0.15 0.58 -20.64
C TYR A 225 -1.34 0.52 -20.22
N GLY A 226 -2.08 -0.54 -20.57
CA GLY A 226 -3.52 -0.71 -20.34
C GLY A 226 -3.91 -1.81 -19.34
N SER A 227 -2.95 -2.53 -18.76
CA SER A 227 -3.19 -3.68 -17.88
C SER A 227 -2.70 -3.47 -16.45
N CYS A 228 -2.96 -2.30 -15.85
CA CYS A 228 -3.18 -2.29 -14.40
C CYS A 228 -4.35 -3.23 -14.13
N PHE A 229 -4.34 -3.98 -13.02
CA PHE A 229 -5.45 -4.86 -12.59
C PHE A 229 -6.82 -4.17 -12.79
N ARG A 230 -7.41 -4.33 -13.98
CA ARG A 230 -8.84 -4.45 -14.12
C ARG A 230 -9.07 -5.84 -13.56
N CYS A 231 -9.67 -5.92 -12.38
CA CYS A 231 -10.51 -7.09 -12.15
C CYS A 231 -11.62 -7.09 -13.20
#